data_AF-A0A7X7GNI3-F1
#
_entry.id   AF-A0A7X7GNI3-F1
#
_cell.length_a   1.000
_cell.length_b   1.000
_cell.length_c   1.000
_cell.angle_alpha   90.00
_cell.angle_beta   90.00
_cell.angle_gamma   90.00
#
_symmetry.space_group_name_H-M   'P 1'
#
loop_
_entity.id
_entity.type
_entity.pdbx_description
1 polymer ?
#
loop_
_entity_poly.entity_id
_entity_poly.type
_entity_poly.pdbx_seq_one_letter_code
_entity_poly.pdbx_strand_id
1 'polypeptide(L)'
;MWKSVPDIGVVRLRSYDIRGKSVLWVPMFVANDRESVALTFATLQAQFPPDATVIGILNNRRDRGRRAELFSHMVPDDLSGYLDHVVTFGAYEEAVTKTMIERGYGRHRIHQMGETVQPTLDQILDTIADLTEGPTGVLVGMINIHTDQAELLIDHFQNCEAPNTAAR
;
A
#
# COMPACT_ATOMS: atom_id res chain seq x y z
N MET A 1 -15.77 19.24 -1.32
CA MET A 1 -14.98 18.66 -0.22
C MET A 1 -13.53 19.03 -0.46
N TRP A 2 -12.89 19.81 0.40
CA TRP A 2 -11.52 20.32 0.17
C TRP A 2 -10.50 19.17 0.36
N LYS A 3 -9.82 18.79 -0.73
CA LYS A 3 -8.61 17.95 -0.69
C LYS A 3 -7.43 18.85 -0.34
N SER A 4 -6.97 18.83 0.90
CA SER A 4 -5.65 19.35 1.23
C SER A 4 -4.62 18.36 0.70
N VAL A 5 -3.64 18.83 -0.08
CA VAL A 5 -2.50 18.05 -0.56
C VAL A 5 -1.29 18.49 0.25
N PRO A 6 -0.84 17.70 1.24
CA PRO A 6 0.49 17.86 1.78
C PRO A 6 1.50 17.27 0.78
N ASP A 7 2.44 18.09 0.34
CA ASP A 7 3.59 17.64 -0.45
C ASP A 7 4.77 17.40 0.51
N ILE A 8 5.12 16.15 0.80
CA ILE A 8 6.41 15.81 1.42
C ILE A 8 7.37 15.33 0.34
N GLY A 9 8.37 16.16 0.01
CA GLY A 9 9.48 15.81 -0.88
C GLY A 9 9.08 15.68 -2.36
N VAL A 10 8.31 14.64 -2.71
CA VAL A 10 7.76 14.31 -4.05
C VAL A 10 6.45 13.49 -3.95
N VAL A 11 6.01 13.08 -2.75
CA VAL A 11 4.85 12.20 -2.56
C VAL A 11 3.57 13.04 -2.47
N ARG A 12 2.69 12.90 -3.48
CA ARG A 12 1.35 13.51 -3.46
C ARG A 12 0.40 12.64 -2.65
N LEU A 13 0.08 13.08 -1.44
CA LEU A 13 -0.89 12.40 -0.59
C LEU A 13 -2.31 12.79 -1.00
N ARG A 14 -3.17 11.80 -1.21
CA ARG A 14 -4.57 12.02 -1.59
C ARG A 14 -5.48 11.01 -0.91
N SER A 15 -6.60 11.47 -0.40
CA SER A 15 -7.65 10.60 0.11
C SER A 15 -8.64 10.20 -1.01
N TYR A 16 -9.06 8.94 -0.97
CA TYR A 16 -10.06 8.36 -1.85
C TYR A 16 -11.18 7.73 -1.02
N ASP A 17 -12.39 7.69 -1.57
CA ASP A 17 -13.47 6.87 -1.02
C ASP A 17 -13.31 5.45 -1.55
N ILE A 18 -13.06 4.50 -0.66
CA ILE A 18 -13.02 3.08 -0.97
C ILE A 18 -14.13 2.41 -0.16
N ARG A 19 -15.25 2.13 -0.83
CA ARG A 19 -16.44 1.49 -0.21
C ARG A 19 -16.94 2.23 1.04
N GLY A 20 -16.96 3.57 1.00
CA GLY A 20 -17.37 4.42 2.13
C GLY A 20 -16.31 4.62 3.20
N LYS A 21 -15.09 4.10 3.01
CA LYS A 21 -13.92 4.38 3.86
C LYS A 21 -13.11 5.51 3.24
N SER A 22 -12.63 6.45 4.06
CA SER A 22 -11.69 7.47 3.62
C SER A 22 -10.26 6.95 3.70
N VAL A 23 -9.67 6.60 2.56
CA VAL A 23 -8.34 5.99 2.50
C VAL A 23 -7.31 6.98 1.94
N LEU A 24 -6.31 7.31 2.75
CA LEU A 24 -5.16 8.12 2.33
C LEU A 24 -4.19 7.26 1.53
N TRP A 25 -4.02 7.58 0.24
CA TRP A 25 -3.05 6.93 -0.63
C TRP A 25 -1.67 7.59 -0.53
N VAL A 26 -0.65 6.76 -0.31
CA VAL A 26 0.74 7.15 -0.13
C VAL A 26 1.61 6.36 -1.13
N PRO A 27 1.88 6.90 -2.33
CA PRO A 27 2.73 6.22 -3.31
C PRO A 27 4.22 6.37 -2.96
N MET A 28 4.82 5.34 -2.35
CA MET A 28 6.24 5.27 -1.94
C MET A 28 7.10 4.43 -2.90
N PHE A 29 6.90 4.58 -4.20
CA PHE A 29 7.51 3.71 -5.21
C PHE A 29 8.98 3.99 -5.54
N VAL A 30 9.56 5.07 -4.99
CA VAL A 30 10.93 5.53 -5.31
C VAL A 30 11.96 5.10 -4.26
N ALA A 31 11.52 4.72 -3.05
CA ALA A 31 12.42 4.30 -1.98
C ALA A 31 12.92 2.86 -2.24
N ASN A 32 14.22 2.73 -2.50
CA ASN A 32 14.84 1.46 -2.94
C ASN A 32 15.75 0.81 -1.88
N ASP A 33 15.94 1.44 -0.73
CA ASP A 33 16.75 0.94 0.38
C ASP A 33 16.00 1.05 1.71
N ARG A 34 16.44 0.26 2.69
CA ARG A 34 15.79 0.09 4.01
C ARG A 34 15.72 1.38 4.81
N GLU A 35 16.81 2.15 4.83
CA GLU A 35 16.94 3.37 5.64
C GLU A 35 16.02 4.47 5.10
N SER A 36 16.02 4.67 3.77
CA SER A 36 15.15 5.65 3.12
C SER A 36 13.66 5.35 3.34
N VAL A 37 13.25 4.06 3.30
CA VAL A 37 11.86 3.68 3.55
C VAL A 37 11.47 3.99 4.99
N ALA A 38 12.27 3.57 5.96
CA ALA A 38 11.99 3.80 7.38
C ALA A 38 11.91 5.30 7.72
N LEU A 39 12.85 6.10 7.20
CA LEU A 39 12.83 7.56 7.39
C LEU A 39 11.57 8.20 6.79
N THR A 40 11.16 7.73 5.61
CA THR A 40 9.96 8.22 4.93
C THR A 40 8.70 7.87 5.72
N PHE A 41 8.60 6.65 6.27
CA PHE A 41 7.51 6.25 7.17
C PHE A 41 7.45 7.13 8.42
N ALA A 42 8.58 7.35 9.10
CA ALA A 42 8.63 8.19 10.29
C ALA A 42 8.17 9.64 9.99
N THR A 43 8.51 10.16 8.81
CA THR A 43 8.09 11.51 8.39
C THR A 43 6.60 11.56 8.06
N LEU A 44 6.08 10.53 7.36
CA LEU A 44 4.69 10.47 6.92
C LEU A 44 3.71 10.14 8.03
N GLN A 45 4.12 9.39 9.05
CA GLN A 45 3.27 8.99 10.16
C GLN A 45 2.62 10.20 10.86
N ALA A 46 3.32 11.33 10.93
CA ALA A 46 2.80 12.58 11.48
C ALA A 46 1.60 13.16 10.70
N GLN A 47 1.36 12.68 9.48
CA GLN A 47 0.26 13.12 8.61
C GLN A 47 -0.87 12.09 8.50
N PHE A 48 -0.69 10.90 9.08
CA PHE A 48 -1.73 9.89 9.05
C PHE A 48 -2.90 10.33 9.94
N PRO A 49 -4.16 10.09 9.52
CA PRO A 49 -5.29 10.34 10.38
C PRO A 49 -5.13 9.55 11.70
N PRO A 50 -5.58 10.09 12.84
CA PRO A 50 -5.51 9.38 14.10
C PRO A 50 -6.31 8.08 14.00
N ASP A 51 -5.80 7.03 14.64
CA ASP A 51 -6.43 5.69 14.69
C ASP A 51 -6.71 5.05 13.32
N ALA A 52 -6.11 5.55 12.24
CA ALA A 52 -6.26 4.96 10.91
C ALA A 52 -5.50 3.65 10.80
N THR A 53 -6.15 2.62 10.25
CA THR A 53 -5.45 1.39 9.87
C THR A 53 -4.44 1.67 8.77
N VAL A 54 -3.19 1.28 8.98
CA VAL A 54 -2.11 1.46 8.00
C VAL A 54 -1.85 0.13 7.28
N ILE A 55 -2.14 0.12 5.98
CA ILE A 55 -2.00 -1.04 5.10
C ILE A 55 -0.84 -0.80 4.14
N GLY A 56 0.17 -1.66 4.17
CA GLY A 56 1.29 -1.64 3.25
C GLY A 56 1.06 -2.55 2.04
N ILE A 57 1.26 -2.07 0.81
CA ILE A 57 1.27 -2.90 -0.38
C ILE A 57 2.72 -3.23 -0.75
N LEU A 58 3.06 -4.51 -0.84
CA LEU A 58 4.33 -4.98 -1.39
C LEU A 58 4.14 -5.46 -2.83
N ASN A 59 4.56 -4.64 -3.79
CA ASN A 59 4.48 -4.98 -5.20
C ASN A 59 5.74 -5.68 -5.73
N ASN A 60 5.66 -7.00 -5.92
CA ASN A 60 6.78 -7.83 -6.33
C ASN A 60 6.73 -8.21 -7.82
N ARG A 61 7.65 -7.68 -8.62
CA ARG A 61 7.85 -8.15 -10.00
C ARG A 61 8.70 -9.42 -10.06
N ARG A 62 8.36 -10.32 -10.99
CA ARG A 62 9.07 -11.58 -11.25
C ARG A 62 10.54 -11.38 -11.66
N ASP A 63 10.91 -10.31 -12.34
CA ASP A 63 12.29 -10.03 -12.74
C ASP A 63 13.13 -9.32 -11.65
N ARG A 64 12.54 -9.02 -10.49
CA ARG A 64 13.15 -8.22 -9.41
C ARG A 64 13.14 -8.90 -8.03
N GLY A 65 13.33 -10.22 -7.99
CA GLY A 65 13.25 -11.02 -6.75
C GLY A 65 14.08 -10.51 -5.56
N ARG A 66 15.27 -9.93 -5.78
CA ARG A 66 16.09 -9.34 -4.70
C ARG A 66 15.38 -8.22 -3.94
N ARG A 67 14.49 -7.46 -4.59
CA ARG A 67 13.69 -6.43 -3.92
C ARG A 67 12.61 -7.06 -3.05
N ALA A 68 11.93 -8.08 -3.55
CA ALA A 68 10.95 -8.84 -2.76
C ALA A 68 11.57 -9.39 -1.48
N GLU A 69 12.79 -9.94 -1.58
CA GLU A 69 13.57 -10.41 -0.44
C GLU A 69 13.88 -9.28 0.56
N LEU A 70 14.41 -8.14 0.10
CA LEU A 70 14.69 -6.98 0.96
C LEU A 70 13.46 -6.54 1.76
N PHE A 71 12.30 -6.41 1.11
CA PHE A 71 11.08 -5.97 1.77
C PHE A 71 10.52 -7.05 2.71
N SER A 72 10.68 -8.34 2.39
CA SER A 72 10.29 -9.44 3.28
C SER A 72 11.06 -9.46 4.60
N HIS A 73 12.26 -8.87 4.64
CA HIS A 73 13.04 -8.63 5.86
C HIS A 73 12.67 -7.32 6.54
N MET A 74 12.51 -6.25 5.74
CA MET A 74 12.26 -4.92 6.28
C MET A 74 10.88 -4.78 6.95
N VAL A 75 9.84 -5.46 6.44
CA VAL A 75 8.51 -5.42 7.05
C VAL A 75 8.50 -5.86 8.52
N PRO A 76 8.99 -7.07 8.87
CA PRO A 76 9.05 -7.49 10.27
C PRO A 76 10.02 -6.64 11.10
N ASP A 77 11.20 -6.36 10.55
CA ASP A 77 12.31 -5.79 11.31
C ASP A 77 12.15 -4.28 11.57
N ASP A 78 11.59 -3.52 10.63
CA ASP A 78 11.54 -2.06 10.67
C ASP A 78 10.13 -1.48 10.61
N LEU A 79 9.24 -2.11 9.83
CA LEU A 79 7.91 -1.55 9.54
C LEU A 79 6.79 -2.13 10.41
N SER A 80 7.08 -3.11 11.26
CA SER A 80 6.08 -3.84 12.03
C SER A 80 5.32 -2.97 13.03
N GLY A 81 5.94 -1.88 13.51
CA GLY A 81 5.33 -0.87 14.36
C GLY A 81 4.55 0.22 13.60
N TYR A 82 4.65 0.25 12.27
CA TYR A 82 3.96 1.24 11.42
C TYR A 82 2.80 0.64 10.62
N LEU A 83 2.86 -0.65 10.30
CA LEU A 83 1.92 -1.32 9.37
C LEU A 83 1.03 -2.31 10.09
N ASP A 84 -0.27 -2.07 10.20
CA ASP A 84 -1.22 -3.04 10.75
C ASP A 84 -1.34 -4.27 9.86
N HIS A 85 -1.41 -4.06 8.55
CA HIS A 85 -1.54 -5.10 7.53
C HIS A 85 -0.56 -4.91 6.37
N VAL A 86 -0.26 -6.02 5.70
CA VAL A 86 0.47 -6.06 4.43
C VAL A 86 -0.32 -6.84 3.39
N VAL A 87 -0.50 -6.25 2.22
CA VAL A 87 -1.04 -6.90 1.03
C VAL A 87 0.11 -7.16 0.05
N THR A 88 0.26 -8.38 -0.47
CA THR A 88 1.26 -8.70 -1.49
C THR A 88 0.64 -8.73 -2.87
N PHE A 89 1.28 -8.05 -3.83
CA PHE A 89 0.94 -8.12 -5.25
C PHE A 89 2.07 -8.75 -6.06
N GLY A 90 1.72 -9.26 -7.25
CA GLY A 90 2.67 -9.86 -8.18
C GLY A 90 3.21 -11.22 -7.72
N ALA A 91 4.49 -11.44 -7.99
CA ALA A 91 5.17 -12.72 -7.78
C ALA A 91 5.71 -12.90 -6.33
N TYR A 92 6.26 -14.09 -6.05
CA TYR A 92 6.98 -14.41 -4.80
C TYR A 92 6.16 -14.35 -3.51
N GLU A 93 4.83 -14.34 -3.59
CA GLU A 93 3.94 -14.18 -2.44
C GLU A 93 4.21 -15.20 -1.34
N GLU A 94 4.39 -16.48 -1.69
CA GLU A 94 4.67 -17.54 -0.72
C GLU A 94 6.03 -17.35 -0.05
N ALA A 95 7.07 -17.05 -0.83
CA ALA A 95 8.43 -16.87 -0.30
C ALA A 95 8.49 -15.65 0.64
N VAL A 96 7.90 -14.52 0.23
CA VAL A 96 7.85 -13.29 1.03
C VAL A 96 7.02 -13.52 2.30
N THR A 97 5.87 -14.17 2.18
CA THR A 97 5.01 -14.50 3.33
C THR A 97 5.73 -15.40 4.33
N LYS A 98 6.39 -16.45 3.84
CA LYS A 98 7.17 -17.37 4.68
C LYS A 98 8.27 -16.63 5.44
N THR A 99 9.07 -15.82 4.75
CA THR A 99 10.16 -15.04 5.39
C THR A 99 9.62 -14.07 6.44
N MET A 100 8.52 -13.38 6.16
CA MET A 100 7.91 -12.47 7.13
C MET A 100 7.42 -13.19 8.40
N ILE A 101 6.82 -14.39 8.25
CA ILE A 101 6.35 -15.21 9.38
C ILE A 101 7.52 -15.76 10.20
N GLU A 102 8.55 -16.29 9.54
CA GLU A 102 9.77 -16.79 10.22
C GLU A 102 10.46 -15.71 11.05
N ARG A 103 10.25 -14.44 10.68
CA ARG A 103 10.75 -13.25 11.39
C ARG A 103 9.79 -12.65 12.40
N GLY A 104 8.66 -13.31 12.65
CA GLY A 104 7.70 -12.92 13.68
C GLY A 104 6.62 -11.95 13.23
N TYR A 105 6.50 -11.63 11.94
CA TYR A 105 5.32 -10.91 11.44
C TYR A 105 4.12 -11.86 11.43
N GLY A 106 3.03 -11.48 12.11
CA GLY A 106 1.87 -12.35 12.28
C GLY A 106 1.21 -12.71 10.94
N ARG A 107 0.98 -14.00 10.67
CA ARG A 107 0.29 -14.47 9.43
C ARG A 107 -1.04 -13.77 9.18
N HIS A 108 -1.80 -13.47 10.22
CA HIS A 108 -3.09 -12.77 10.14
C HIS A 108 -2.98 -11.33 9.60
N ARG A 109 -1.77 -10.76 9.58
CA ARG A 109 -1.49 -9.43 9.04
C ARG A 109 -1.10 -9.46 7.56
N ILE A 110 -0.91 -10.64 6.96
CA ILE A 110 -0.42 -10.80 5.58
C ILE A 110 -1.54 -11.30 4.67
N HIS A 111 -1.78 -10.58 3.57
CA HIS A 111 -2.87 -10.85 2.63
C HIS A 111 -2.33 -10.98 1.22
N GLN A 112 -2.47 -12.18 0.64
CA GLN A 112 -1.93 -12.50 -0.68
C GLN A 112 -2.97 -12.13 -1.74
N MET A 113 -2.57 -11.29 -2.70
CA MET A 113 -3.42 -10.69 -3.74
C MET A 113 -2.65 -10.57 -5.07
N GLY A 114 -1.61 -11.36 -5.27
CA GLY A 114 -0.73 -11.34 -6.43
C GLY A 114 -1.08 -12.42 -7.45
N GLU A 115 -0.06 -13.00 -8.09
CA GLU A 115 -0.21 -13.98 -9.18
C GLU A 115 -0.89 -15.29 -8.75
N THR A 116 -0.87 -15.62 -7.46
CA THR A 116 -1.53 -16.83 -6.94
C THR A 116 -3.04 -16.68 -6.82
N VAL A 117 -3.53 -15.45 -6.61
CA VAL A 117 -4.95 -15.15 -6.43
C VAL A 117 -5.56 -14.51 -7.68
N GLN A 118 -4.79 -13.67 -8.38
CA GLN A 118 -5.22 -12.88 -9.55
C GLN A 118 -6.54 -12.12 -9.31
N PRO A 119 -6.58 -11.25 -8.30
CA PRO A 119 -7.83 -10.58 -7.93
C PRO A 119 -8.24 -9.55 -8.99
N THR A 120 -9.55 -9.31 -9.09
CA THR A 120 -10.09 -8.15 -9.80
C THR A 120 -9.89 -6.87 -9.00
N LEU A 121 -10.03 -5.70 -9.64
CA LEU A 121 -10.00 -4.41 -8.95
C LEU A 121 -11.02 -4.36 -7.80
N ASP A 122 -12.26 -4.82 -8.03
CA ASP A 122 -13.29 -4.82 -6.98
C ASP A 122 -12.87 -5.65 -5.77
N GLN A 123 -12.26 -6.83 -5.97
CA GLN A 123 -11.77 -7.67 -4.87
C GLN A 123 -10.63 -7.00 -4.10
N ILE A 124 -9.75 -6.27 -4.79
CA ILE A 124 -8.69 -5.48 -4.15
C ILE A 124 -9.31 -4.38 -3.28
N LEU A 125 -10.28 -3.62 -3.82
CA LEU A 125 -10.95 -2.54 -3.10
C LEU A 125 -11.76 -3.06 -1.90
N ASP A 126 -12.45 -4.18 -2.07
CA ASP A 126 -13.21 -4.84 -0.99
C ASP A 126 -12.26 -5.29 0.13
N THR A 127 -11.12 -5.90 -0.22
CA THR A 127 -10.10 -6.30 0.77
C THR A 127 -9.56 -5.08 1.53
N ILE A 128 -9.20 -4.01 0.83
CA ILE A 128 -8.70 -2.78 1.49
C ILE A 128 -9.76 -2.22 2.45
N ALA A 129 -11.03 -2.22 2.05
CA ALA A 129 -12.13 -1.74 2.88
C ALA A 129 -12.37 -2.62 4.11
N ASP A 130 -12.31 -3.95 3.96
CA ASP A 130 -12.49 -4.93 5.03
C ASP A 130 -11.35 -4.88 6.05
N LEU A 131 -10.12 -4.62 5.60
CA LEU A 131 -8.96 -4.44 6.47
C LEU A 131 -8.97 -3.09 7.18
N THR A 132 -9.63 -2.07 6.62
CA THR A 132 -9.68 -0.73 7.23
C THR A 132 -10.66 -0.72 8.40
N GLU A 133 -10.10 -0.82 9.62
CA GLU A 133 -10.85 -0.66 10.85
C GLU A 133 -11.36 0.78 10.97
N GLY A 134 -12.63 0.95 11.36
CA GLY A 134 -13.24 2.27 11.45
C GLY A 134 -13.44 2.97 10.09
N PRO A 135 -13.57 4.31 10.07
CA PRO A 135 -13.93 5.06 8.86
C PRO A 135 -12.72 5.47 8.00
N THR A 136 -11.49 5.36 8.52
CA THR A 136 -10.28 5.95 7.91
C THR A 136 -9.15 4.94 7.81
N GLY A 137 -8.51 4.88 6.65
CA GLY A 137 -7.34 4.03 6.42
C GLY A 137 -6.20 4.78 5.74
N VAL A 138 -5.01 4.19 5.78
CA VAL A 138 -3.84 4.64 5.03
C VAL A 138 -3.36 3.47 4.18
N LEU A 139 -3.19 3.70 2.89
CA LEU A 139 -2.70 2.72 1.95
C LEU A 139 -1.35 3.17 1.42
N VAL A 140 -0.29 2.44 1.78
CA VAL A 140 1.08 2.76 1.41
C VAL A 140 1.56 1.83 0.30
N GLY A 141 1.68 2.36 -0.91
CA GLY A 141 2.22 1.64 -2.06
C GLY A 141 3.74 1.54 -1.98
N MET A 142 4.27 0.35 -1.67
CA MET A 142 5.71 0.10 -1.63
C MET A 142 6.14 -0.82 -2.78
N ILE A 143 7.41 -0.71 -3.14
CA ILE A 143 8.05 -1.47 -4.23
C ILE A 143 7.56 -1.00 -5.61
N ASN A 144 7.47 -1.87 -6.62
CA ASN A 144 7.37 -1.45 -8.01
C ASN A 144 5.95 -0.94 -8.36
N ILE A 145 5.79 -0.24 -9.48
CA ILE A 145 4.46 0.17 -9.99
C ILE A 145 3.91 -0.76 -11.08
N HIS A 146 4.76 -1.64 -11.63
CA HIS A 146 4.47 -2.39 -12.85
C HIS A 146 4.02 -3.83 -12.59
N THR A 147 3.07 -4.03 -11.68
CA THR A 147 2.28 -5.27 -11.70
C THR A 147 0.85 -4.92 -12.01
N ASP A 148 0.15 -5.86 -12.65
CA ASP A 148 -1.23 -5.70 -13.09
C ASP A 148 -2.13 -5.17 -11.96
N GLN A 149 -1.99 -5.68 -10.73
CA GLN A 149 -2.79 -5.24 -9.58
C GLN A 149 -2.51 -3.78 -9.16
N ALA A 150 -1.26 -3.34 -9.23
CA ALA A 150 -0.92 -1.96 -8.90
C ALA A 150 -1.34 -1.00 -10.00
N GLU A 151 -1.22 -1.41 -11.27
CA GLU A 151 -1.73 -0.64 -12.40
C GLU A 151 -3.24 -0.46 -12.31
N LEU A 152 -4.00 -1.51 -11.97
CA LEU A 152 -5.45 -1.42 -11.70
C LEU A 152 -5.79 -0.38 -10.64
N LEU A 153 -5.07 -0.36 -9.51
CA LEU A 153 -5.30 0.60 -8.42
C LEU A 153 -4.91 2.03 -8.81
N ILE A 154 -3.76 2.21 -9.47
CA ILE A 154 -3.29 3.52 -9.92
C ILE A 154 -4.27 4.10 -10.95
N ASP A 155 -4.68 3.30 -11.93
CA ASP A 155 -5.65 3.71 -12.95
C ASP A 155 -7.00 4.06 -12.32
N HIS A 156 -7.46 3.28 -11.35
CA HIS A 156 -8.66 3.60 -10.58
C HIS A 156 -8.54 4.97 -9.89
N PHE A 157 -7.45 5.21 -9.16
CA PHE A 157 -7.24 6.46 -8.45
C PHE A 157 -7.10 7.66 -9.40
N GLN A 158 -6.44 7.51 -10.55
CA GLN A 158 -6.35 8.55 -11.58
C GLN A 158 -7.71 8.84 -12.21
N ASN A 159 -8.52 7.82 -12.49
CA ASN A 159 -9.85 7.99 -13.10
C ASN A 159 -10.89 8.54 -12.11
N CYS A 160 -10.74 8.28 -10.81
CA CYS A 160 -11.49 8.97 -9.76
C CYS A 160 -11.22 10.48 -9.72
N GLU A 161 -10.19 10.99 -10.42
CA GLU A 161 -9.94 12.44 -10.56
C GLU A 161 -10.81 13.13 -11.62
N ALA A 162 -11.59 12.40 -12.43
CA ALA A 162 -12.46 13.00 -13.44
C ALA A 162 -13.95 12.89 -13.08
N PRO A 163 -14.51 13.96 -12.47
CA PRO A 163 -15.63 14.62 -13.09
C PRO A 163 -15.11 15.89 -13.75
N ASN A 164 -15.21 15.89 -15.08
CA ASN A 164 -15.08 17.09 -15.90
C ASN A 164 -16.03 18.16 -15.34
N THR A 165 -15.49 19.16 -14.63
CA THR A 165 -16.16 20.44 -14.45
C THR A 165 -16.11 21.18 -15.79
N ALA A 166 -16.91 20.69 -16.74
CA ALA A 166 -17.36 21.42 -17.91
C ALA A 166 -18.89 21.42 -17.85
N ALA A 167 -19.44 22.18 -16.90
CA ALA A 167 -20.83 22.60 -16.90
C ALA A 167 -21.01 23.86 -16.03
N ARG A 168 -20.62 25.01 -16.59
CA ARG A 168 -21.42 26.25 -16.72
C ARG A 168 -20.52 27.46 -16.92
#